data_AF-A0A821SHT7-F1
#
_entry.id   AF-A0A821SHT7-F1
#
_cell.length_a   1.000
_cell.length_b   1.000
_cell.length_c   1.000
_cell.angle_alpha   90.00
_cell.angle_beta   90.00
_cell.angle_gamma   90.00
#
_symmetry.space_group_name_H-M   'P 1'
#
loop_
_entity.id
_entity.type
_entity.pdbx_description
1 polymer ?
#
loop_
_entity_poly.entity_id
_entity_poly.type
_entity_poly.pdbx_seq_one_letter_code
_entity_poly.pdbx_strand_id
1 'polypeptide(L)'
;MLRLLAPKKFLCRYPLSTGASCGAITLICVTAMAGLALFVQVMMIKDCDVCSRYVWRNSYSFSVTGIIYCIFMLCIHVWYMWGIREEKSTVIICWVVVTAMWLAQTFVLLIVLICIYNSQVKFISWLLSFIFGLFAALVLLYIVLVGYGLWLEIKQKQLAANTHINT
;
A
#
# COMPACT_ATOMS: atom_id res chain seq x y z
N MET A 1 -16.08 -17.11 1.19
CA MET A 1 -15.27 -16.75 2.37
C MET A 1 -14.84 -15.27 2.38
N LEU A 2 -14.24 -14.73 1.32
CA LEU A 2 -13.80 -13.31 1.25
C LEU A 2 -14.90 -12.25 1.46
N ARG A 3 -16.16 -12.53 1.06
CA ARG A 3 -17.30 -11.63 1.34
C ARG A 3 -17.59 -11.46 2.83
N LEU A 4 -17.22 -12.43 3.67
CA LEU A 4 -17.41 -12.35 5.12
C LEU A 4 -16.35 -11.46 5.79
N LEU A 5 -15.16 -11.35 5.21
CA LEU A 5 -14.08 -10.49 5.70
C LEU A 5 -14.23 -9.01 5.27
N ALA A 6 -15.03 -8.73 4.25
CA ALA A 6 -15.18 -7.38 3.75
C ALA A 6 -15.96 -6.51 4.76
N PRO A 7 -15.42 -5.35 5.18
CA PRO A 7 -16.14 -4.45 6.07
C PRO A 7 -17.36 -3.90 5.35
N LYS A 8 -18.50 -3.87 6.05
CA LYS A 8 -19.75 -3.25 5.55
C LYS A 8 -19.81 -1.74 5.82
N LYS A 9 -19.01 -1.26 6.78
CA LYS A 9 -18.89 0.14 7.18
C LYS A 9 -17.43 0.44 7.54
N PHE A 10 -16.99 1.67 7.29
CA PHE A 10 -15.68 2.14 7.74
C PHE A 10 -15.73 2.52 9.22
N LEU A 11 -14.82 1.97 10.03
CA LEU A 11 -14.77 2.17 11.49
C LEU A 11 -16.14 1.94 12.16
N CYS A 12 -16.86 0.91 11.69
CA CYS A 12 -18.20 0.51 12.15
C CYS A 12 -19.32 1.57 12.01
N ARG A 13 -19.03 2.80 11.56
CA ARG A 13 -19.99 3.91 11.55
C ARG A 13 -20.12 4.62 10.20
N TYR A 14 -19.02 4.85 9.50
CA TYR A 14 -18.97 5.67 8.29
C TYR A 14 -19.23 4.85 7.02
N PRO A 15 -19.74 5.48 5.95
CA PRO A 15 -19.91 4.81 4.67
C PRO A 15 -18.56 4.40 4.07
N LEU A 16 -18.57 3.33 3.28
CA LEU A 16 -17.36 2.78 2.67
C LEU A 16 -16.69 3.74 1.69
N SER A 17 -17.45 4.61 1.00
CA SER A 17 -16.86 5.61 0.09
C SER A 17 -16.01 6.66 0.82
N THR A 18 -16.44 7.10 2.01
CA THR A 18 -15.66 7.99 2.88
C THR A 18 -14.41 7.28 3.39
N GLY A 19 -14.55 6.03 3.83
CA GLY A 19 -13.42 5.21 4.26
C GLY A 19 -12.39 4.99 3.15
N ALA A 20 -12.85 4.68 1.95
CA ALA A 20 -12.02 4.50 0.77
C ALA A 20 -11.30 5.79 0.36
N SER A 21 -11.99 6.93 0.40
CA SER A 21 -11.39 8.24 0.08
C SER A 21 -10.34 8.64 1.12
N CYS A 22 -10.65 8.49 2.41
CA CYS A 22 -9.72 8.73 3.51
C CYS A 22 -8.50 7.80 3.42
N GLY A 23 -8.72 6.52 3.13
CA GLY A 23 -7.67 5.54 2.91
C GLY A 23 -6.78 5.90 1.71
N ALA A 24 -7.37 6.36 0.61
CA ALA A 24 -6.63 6.80 -0.58
C ALA A 24 -5.74 8.01 -0.28
N ILE A 25 -6.26 9.03 0.40
CA ILE A 25 -5.48 10.21 0.84
C ILE A 25 -4.33 9.78 1.75
N THR A 26 -4.62 8.92 2.73
CA THR A 26 -3.61 8.38 3.65
C THR A 26 -2.50 7.66 2.89
N LEU A 27 -2.85 6.82 1.92
CA LEU A 27 -1.90 6.09 1.08
C LEU A 27 -1.06 7.02 0.19
N ILE A 28 -1.65 8.08 -0.35
CA ILE A 28 -0.90 9.10 -1.10
C ILE A 28 0.15 9.76 -0.20
N CYS A 29 -0.24 10.20 0.99
CA CYS A 29 0.68 10.82 1.95
C CYS A 29 1.80 9.86 2.36
N VAL A 30 1.46 8.62 2.71
CA VAL A 30 2.45 7.60 3.11
C VAL A 30 3.41 7.29 1.96
N THR A 31 2.91 7.13 0.73
CA THR A 31 3.74 6.83 -0.43
C THR A 31 4.65 8.00 -0.78
N ALA A 32 4.17 9.24 -0.67
CA ALA A 32 4.99 10.44 -0.88
C ALA A 32 6.11 10.56 0.17
N MET A 33 5.78 10.37 1.45
CA MET A 33 6.78 10.38 2.53
C MET A 33 7.82 9.26 2.37
N ALA A 34 7.38 8.05 1.99
CA ALA A 34 8.27 6.93 1.71
C ALA A 34 9.21 7.23 0.53
N GLY A 35 8.69 7.79 -0.56
CA GLY A 35 9.49 8.22 -1.71
C GLY A 35 10.54 9.27 -1.34
N LEU A 36 10.17 10.26 -0.51
CA LEU A 36 11.11 11.27 -0.02
C LEU A 36 12.19 10.67 0.88
N ALA A 37 11.81 9.75 1.80
CA ALA A 37 12.76 9.08 2.67
C ALA A 37 13.77 8.24 1.86
N LEU A 38 13.30 7.52 0.85
CA LEU A 38 14.18 6.76 -0.06
C LEU A 38 15.09 7.68 -0.88
N PHE A 39 14.59 8.84 -1.32
CA PHE A 39 15.39 9.83 -2.02
C PHE A 39 16.52 10.38 -1.13
N VAL A 40 16.22 10.75 0.11
CA VAL A 40 17.23 11.18 1.09
C VAL A 40 18.24 10.06 1.34
N GLN A 41 17.79 8.81 1.48
CA GLN A 41 18.67 7.65 1.63
C GLN A 41 19.62 7.49 0.44
N VAL A 42 19.15 7.62 -0.80
CA VAL A 42 19.99 7.56 -2.01
C VAL A 42 21.07 8.65 -2.00
N MET A 43 20.72 9.87 -1.58
CA MET A 43 21.67 10.97 -1.47
C MET A 43 22.74 10.70 -0.40
N MET A 44 22.33 10.25 0.78
CA MET A 44 23.28 9.93 1.87
C MET A 44 24.23 8.78 1.53
N ILE A 45 23.77 7.78 0.77
CA ILE A 45 24.61 6.66 0.34
C ILE A 45 25.66 7.10 -0.67
N LYS A 46 25.30 8.04 -1.56
CA LYS A 46 26.20 8.55 -2.60
C LYS A 46 27.45 9.22 -2.01
N ASP A 47 27.32 9.83 -0.84
CA ASP A 47 28.40 10.58 -0.17
C ASP A 47 29.23 9.72 0.81
N CYS A 48 28.97 8.41 0.92
CA CYS A 48 29.70 7.52 1.85
C CYS A 48 30.91 6.83 1.19
N ASP A 49 32.11 7.42 1.31
CA ASP A 49 33.36 6.85 0.79
C ASP A 49 33.88 5.61 1.54
N VAL A 50 33.40 5.37 2.77
CA VAL A 50 33.94 4.33 3.69
C VAL A 50 33.02 3.10 3.83
N CYS A 51 31.89 3.07 3.12
CA CYS A 51 30.86 2.05 3.24
C CYS A 51 31.22 0.73 2.52
N SER A 52 30.88 -0.43 3.11
CA SER A 52 31.17 -1.76 2.51
C SER A 52 30.51 -1.94 1.13
N ARG A 53 31.31 -2.18 0.08
CA ARG A 53 30.86 -2.12 -1.32
C ARG A 53 29.66 -3.01 -1.67
N TYR A 54 29.49 -4.18 -1.05
CA TYR A 54 28.47 -5.15 -1.48
C TYR A 54 27.08 -4.87 -0.91
N VAL A 55 26.97 -4.67 0.40
CA VAL A 55 25.68 -4.44 1.10
C VAL A 55 25.08 -3.09 0.71
N TRP A 56 25.92 -2.06 0.57
CA TRP A 56 25.48 -0.71 0.20
C TRP A 56 25.08 -0.59 -1.27
N ARG A 57 25.72 -1.33 -2.18
CA ARG A 57 25.30 -1.37 -3.60
C ARG A 57 23.90 -1.97 -3.76
N ASN A 58 23.60 -3.03 -3.01
CA ASN A 58 22.26 -3.62 -3.00
C ASN A 58 21.24 -2.66 -2.38
N SER A 59 21.56 -2.02 -1.24
CA SER A 59 20.67 -1.01 -0.65
C SER A 59 20.41 0.16 -1.61
N TYR A 60 21.44 0.64 -2.31
CA TYR A 60 21.30 1.72 -3.30
C TYR A 60 20.35 1.31 -4.43
N SER A 61 20.56 0.13 -5.01
CA SER A 61 19.69 -0.40 -6.07
C SER A 61 18.24 -0.59 -5.61
N PHE A 62 18.04 -1.08 -4.39
CA PHE A 62 16.71 -1.19 -3.77
C PHE A 62 16.07 0.18 -3.57
N SER A 63 16.80 1.18 -3.08
CA SER A 63 16.26 2.53 -2.85
C SER A 63 15.86 3.22 -4.17
N VAL A 64 16.69 3.13 -5.22
CA VAL A 64 16.35 3.67 -6.55
C VAL A 64 15.10 3.00 -7.13
N THR A 65 15.04 1.68 -7.06
CA THR A 65 13.88 0.90 -7.52
C THR A 65 12.63 1.27 -6.71
N GLY A 66 12.77 1.42 -5.39
CA GLY A 66 11.70 1.84 -4.50
C GLY A 66 11.14 3.23 -4.84
N ILE A 67 11.98 4.21 -5.20
CA ILE A 67 11.54 5.54 -5.65
C ILE A 67 10.67 5.42 -6.91
N ILE A 68 11.10 4.64 -7.90
CA ILE A 68 10.34 4.41 -9.13
C ILE A 68 8.97 3.80 -8.79
N TYR A 69 8.94 2.78 -7.93
CA TYR A 69 7.70 2.17 -7.48
C TYR A 69 6.79 3.15 -6.72
N CYS A 70 7.34 4.04 -5.88
CA CYS A 70 6.56 5.06 -5.19
C CYS A 70 5.87 6.01 -6.19
N ILE A 71 6.55 6.43 -7.25
CA ILE A 71 5.96 7.27 -8.31
C ILE A 71 4.79 6.55 -8.98
N PHE A 72 4.99 5.29 -9.39
CA PHE A 72 3.91 4.50 -9.99
C PHE A 72 2.73 4.33 -9.04
N MET A 73 2.97 3.98 -7.78
CA MET A 73 1.92 3.80 -6.78
C MET A 73 1.16 5.10 -6.48
N LEU A 74 1.84 6.26 -6.47
CA LEU A 74 1.17 7.56 -6.37
C LEU A 74 0.15 7.76 -7.50
N CYS A 75 0.55 7.48 -8.75
CA CYS A 75 -0.37 7.55 -9.89
C CYS A 75 -1.56 6.59 -9.72
N ILE A 76 -1.32 5.36 -9.24
CA ILE A 76 -2.36 4.36 -8.98
C ILE A 76 -3.33 4.82 -7.87
N HIS A 77 -2.84 5.43 -6.79
CA HIS A 77 -3.70 5.96 -5.72
C HIS A 77 -4.53 7.18 -6.16
N VAL A 78 -3.94 8.06 -6.98
CA VAL A 78 -4.69 9.19 -7.58
C VAL A 78 -5.76 8.66 -8.53
N TRP A 79 -5.43 7.67 -9.37
CA TRP A 79 -6.39 7.03 -10.26
C TRP A 79 -7.54 6.36 -9.49
N TYR A 80 -7.25 5.77 -8.34
CA TYR A 80 -8.26 5.20 -7.45
C TYR A 80 -9.23 6.24 -6.90
N MET A 81 -8.76 7.43 -6.50
CA MET A 81 -9.66 8.50 -6.08
C MET A 81 -10.64 8.91 -7.18
N TRP A 82 -10.16 8.96 -8.43
CA TRP A 82 -11.03 9.18 -9.58
C TRP A 82 -12.03 8.03 -9.75
N GLY A 83 -11.57 6.78 -9.63
CA GLY A 83 -12.43 5.59 -9.69
C GLY A 83 -13.52 5.54 -8.62
N ILE A 84 -13.25 6.05 -7.41
CA ILE A 84 -14.24 6.19 -6.34
C ILE A 84 -15.31 7.23 -6.73
N ARG A 85 -14.88 8.40 -7.23
CA ARG A 85 -15.80 9.50 -7.60
C ARG A 85 -16.75 9.12 -8.71
N GLU A 86 -16.25 8.41 -9.71
CA GLU A 86 -17.02 7.97 -10.88
C GLU A 86 -17.72 6.61 -10.67
N GLU A 87 -17.65 6.05 -9.45
CA GLU A 87 -18.17 4.73 -9.08
C GLU A 87 -17.78 3.60 -10.08
N LYS A 88 -16.57 3.68 -10.65
CA LYS A 88 -16.09 2.72 -11.65
C LYS A 88 -15.59 1.45 -10.97
N SER A 89 -16.45 0.45 -10.88
CA SER A 89 -16.14 -0.88 -10.31
C SER A 89 -14.83 -1.49 -10.81
N THR A 90 -14.54 -1.39 -12.12
CA THR A 90 -13.30 -1.92 -12.73
C THR A 90 -12.03 -1.25 -12.20
N VAL A 91 -12.07 0.06 -11.98
CA VAL A 91 -10.90 0.81 -11.47
C VAL A 91 -10.62 0.42 -10.02
N ILE A 92 -11.69 0.29 -9.21
CA ILE A 92 -11.59 -0.06 -7.79
C ILE A 92 -11.01 -1.47 -7.62
N ILE A 93 -11.47 -2.48 -8.39
CA ILE A 93 -10.91 -3.83 -8.28
C ILE A 93 -9.47 -3.91 -8.82
N CYS A 94 -9.15 -3.20 -9.90
CA CYS A 94 -7.79 -3.12 -10.41
C CYS A 94 -6.85 -2.54 -9.34
N TRP A 95 -7.26 -1.46 -8.69
CA TRP A 95 -6.53 -0.85 -7.60
C TRP A 95 -6.33 -1.80 -6.41
N VAL A 96 -7.38 -2.55 -6.01
CA VAL A 96 -7.29 -3.54 -4.92
C VAL A 96 -6.25 -4.60 -5.25
N VAL A 97 -6.23 -5.13 -6.47
CA VAL A 97 -5.27 -6.16 -6.88
C VAL A 97 -3.85 -5.61 -6.88
N VAL A 98 -3.62 -4.47 -7.52
CA VAL A 98 -2.29 -3.84 -7.59
C VAL A 98 -1.75 -3.51 -6.20
N THR A 99 -2.59 -2.92 -5.34
CA THR A 99 -2.20 -2.53 -3.98
C THR A 99 -1.97 -3.75 -3.08
N ALA A 100 -2.75 -4.82 -3.23
CA ALA A 100 -2.54 -6.07 -2.48
C ALA A 100 -1.23 -6.77 -2.90
N MET A 101 -0.92 -6.81 -4.20
CA MET A 101 0.35 -7.32 -4.71
C MET A 101 1.53 -6.51 -4.18
N TRP A 102 1.41 -5.18 -4.20
CA TRP A 102 2.42 -4.28 -3.67
C TRP A 102 2.65 -4.48 -2.17
N LEU A 103 1.58 -4.64 -1.38
CA LEU A 103 1.67 -4.92 0.05
C LEU A 103 2.39 -6.26 0.32
N ALA A 104 2.05 -7.31 -0.44
CA ALA A 104 2.69 -8.61 -0.31
C ALA A 104 4.18 -8.55 -0.67
N GLN A 105 4.54 -7.88 -1.77
CA GLN A 105 5.94 -7.67 -2.16
C GLN A 105 6.72 -6.90 -1.08
N THR A 106 6.13 -5.84 -0.53
CA THR A 106 6.75 -5.04 0.54
C THR A 106 6.97 -5.87 1.79
N PHE A 107 6.03 -6.74 2.16
CA PHE A 107 6.17 -7.63 3.30
C PHE A 107 7.29 -8.67 3.11
N VAL A 108 7.38 -9.28 1.93
CA VAL A 108 8.47 -10.22 1.60
C VAL A 108 9.83 -9.50 1.61
N LEU A 109 9.90 -8.31 1.02
CA LEU A 109 11.12 -7.50 1.02
C LEU A 109 11.55 -7.13 2.43
N LEU A 110 10.61 -6.77 3.32
CA LEU A 110 10.92 -6.47 4.72
C LEU A 110 11.60 -7.66 5.41
N ILE A 111 11.10 -8.88 5.20
CA ILE A 111 11.70 -10.11 5.76
C ILE A 111 13.11 -10.33 5.19
N VAL A 112 13.27 -10.19 3.87
CA VAL A 112 14.58 -10.37 3.22
C VAL A 112 15.61 -9.36 3.73
N LEU A 113 15.23 -8.08 3.83
CA LEU A 113 16.12 -7.04 4.38
C LEU A 113 16.48 -7.35 5.84
N ILE A 114 15.50 -7.74 6.65
CA ILE A 114 15.74 -8.18 8.03
C ILE A 114 16.81 -9.28 8.10
N CYS A 115 16.71 -10.31 7.24
CA CYS A 115 17.66 -11.42 7.23
C CYS A 115 19.08 -10.96 6.82
N ILE A 116 19.20 -10.06 5.84
CA ILE A 116 20.49 -9.57 5.35
C ILE A 116 21.20 -8.70 6.41
N TYR A 117 20.46 -7.87 7.13
CA TYR A 117 21.02 -6.90 8.05
C TYR A 117 21.10 -7.39 9.51
N ASN A 118 20.65 -8.61 9.82
CA ASN A 118 20.61 -9.16 11.18
C ASN A 118 21.94 -9.06 11.95
N SER A 119 23.08 -9.12 11.26
CA SER A 119 24.42 -9.02 11.87
C SER A 119 24.95 -7.59 12.03
N GLN A 120 24.33 -6.59 11.38
CA GLN A 120 24.83 -5.21 11.35
C GLN A 120 23.99 -4.22 12.16
N VAL A 121 22.72 -4.52 12.44
CA VAL A 121 21.84 -3.63 13.21
C VAL A 121 21.69 -4.12 14.64
N LYS A 122 21.62 -3.20 15.60
CA LYS A 122 21.31 -3.53 17.00
C LYS A 122 19.95 -4.25 17.07
N PHE A 123 19.89 -5.31 17.87
CA PHE A 123 18.67 -6.11 18.07
C PHE A 123 17.43 -5.26 18.40
N ILE A 124 17.59 -4.18 19.17
CA ILE A 124 16.50 -3.26 19.53
C ILE A 124 15.93 -2.54 18.30
N SER A 125 16.78 -2.03 17.40
CA SER A 125 16.35 -1.37 16.17
C SER A 125 15.63 -2.35 15.25
N TRP A 126 16.13 -3.58 15.16
CA TRP A 126 15.49 -4.66 14.40
C TRP A 126 14.09 -4.98 14.93
N LEU A 127 13.95 -5.19 16.23
CA LEU A 127 12.67 -5.53 16.86
C LEU A 127 11.63 -4.41 16.68
N LEU A 128 12.04 -3.15 16.87
CA LEU A 128 11.16 -1.99 16.68
C LEU A 128 10.71 -1.87 15.22
N SER A 129 11.63 -1.99 14.26
CA SER A 129 11.29 -1.94 12.83
C SER A 129 10.33 -3.06 12.43
N PHE A 130 10.48 -4.27 12.98
CA PHE A 130 9.56 -5.36 12.71
C PHE A 130 8.15 -5.11 13.27
N ILE A 131 8.05 -4.66 14.52
CA ILE A 131 6.76 -4.37 15.17
C ILE A 131 6.01 -3.25 14.43
N PHE A 132 6.69 -2.13 14.14
CA PHE A 132 6.07 -1.03 13.39
C PHE A 132 5.74 -1.42 11.95
N GLY A 133 6.58 -2.22 11.30
CA GLY A 133 6.32 -2.75 9.96
C GLY A 133 5.08 -3.64 9.92
N LEU A 134 4.92 -4.53 10.90
CA LEU A 134 3.75 -5.39 11.02
C LEU A 134 2.48 -4.58 11.28
N PHE A 135 2.54 -3.61 12.19
CA PHE A 135 1.40 -2.73 12.47
C PHE A 135 0.98 -1.93 11.23
N ALA A 136 1.95 -1.36 10.50
CA ALA A 136 1.70 -0.67 9.25
C ALA A 136 1.07 -1.60 8.20
N ALA A 137 1.56 -2.83 8.06
CA ALA A 137 1.01 -3.81 7.14
C ALA A 137 -0.45 -4.17 7.46
N LEU A 138 -0.81 -4.29 8.74
CA LEU A 138 -2.19 -4.53 9.17
C LEU A 138 -3.12 -3.35 8.84
N VAL A 139 -2.66 -2.11 9.07
CA VAL A 139 -3.41 -0.90 8.71
C VAL A 139 -3.63 -0.83 7.19
N LEU A 140 -2.59 -1.09 6.40
CA LEU A 140 -2.68 -1.11 4.93
C LEU A 140 -3.62 -2.22 4.44
N LEU A 141 -3.54 -3.42 5.03
CA LEU A 141 -4.44 -4.52 4.72
C LEU A 141 -5.90 -4.15 4.99
N TYR A 142 -6.17 -3.46 6.10
CA TYR A 142 -7.52 -2.97 6.41
C TYR A 142 -8.02 -1.97 5.36
N ILE A 143 -7.18 -1.03 4.90
CA ILE A 143 -7.55 -0.09 3.82
C ILE A 143 -7.86 -0.83 2.51
N VAL A 144 -7.07 -1.86 2.16
CA VAL A 144 -7.35 -2.71 0.98
C VAL A 144 -8.68 -3.44 1.13
N LEU A 145 -9.00 -3.95 2.32
CA LEU A 145 -10.31 -4.57 2.59
C LEU A 145 -11.47 -3.58 2.48
N VAL A 146 -11.29 -2.32 2.90
CA VAL A 146 -12.29 -1.25 2.70
C VAL A 146 -12.52 -0.99 1.21
N GLY A 147 -11.46 -0.93 0.41
CA GLY A 147 -11.57 -0.79 -1.05
C GLY A 147 -12.29 -1.97 -1.71
N TYR A 148 -12.01 -3.19 -1.26
CA TYR A 148 -12.72 -4.40 -1.71
C TYR A 148 -14.20 -4.40 -1.28
N GLY A 149 -14.50 -3.94 -0.08
CA GLY A 149 -15.88 -3.75 0.40
C GLY A 149 -16.66 -2.76 -0.48
N LEU A 150 -16.04 -1.62 -0.82
CA LEU A 150 -16.63 -0.63 -1.71
C LEU A 150 -16.91 -1.21 -3.11
N TRP A 151 -15.98 -2.01 -3.65
CA TRP A 151 -16.18 -2.70 -4.92
C TRP A 151 -17.42 -3.60 -4.91
N LEU A 152 -17.61 -4.38 -3.84
CA LEU A 152 -18.78 -5.24 -3.67
C LEU A 152 -20.07 -4.43 -3.61
N GLU A 153 -20.07 -3.30 -2.90
CA GLU A 153 -21.23 -2.40 -2.78
C GLU A 153 -21.65 -1.86 -4.15
N ILE A 154 -20.70 -1.32 -4.92
CA ILE A 154 -20.97 -0.78 -6.26
C ILE A 154 -21.45 -1.88 -7.21
N LYS A 155 -20.83 -3.06 -7.16
CA LYS A 155 -21.23 -4.20 -7.99
C LYS A 155 -22.66 -4.65 -7.68
N GLN A 156 -23.06 -4.65 -6.40
CA GLN A 156 -24.44 -4.97 -5.99
C GLN A 156 -25.44 -3.92 -6.48
N LYS A 157 -25.11 -2.62 -6.38
CA LYS A 157 -25.96 -1.53 -6.90
C LYS A 157 -26.20 -1.67 -8.40
N GLN A 158 -25.13 -1.93 -9.17
CA GLN A 158 -25.23 -2.14 -10.62
C GLN A 158 -26.09 -3.37 -10.98
N LEU A 159 -25.94 -4.46 -10.23
CA LEU A 159 -26.73 -5.67 -10.48
C LEU A 159 -28.23 -5.41 -10.23
N ALA A 160 -28.57 -4.73 -9.13
CA ALA A 160 -29.95 -4.39 -8.79
C ALA A 160 -30.61 -3.44 -9.80
N ALA A 161 -29.86 -2.47 -10.32
CA ALA A 161 -30.32 -1.56 -11.37
C ALA A 161 -30.66 -2.31 -12.66
N ASN A 162 -29.83 -3.28 -13.05
CA ASN A 162 -30.06 -4.08 -14.25
C ASN A 162 -31.28 -5.00 -14.14
N THR A 163 -31.58 -5.52 -12.94
CA THR A 163 -32.77 -6.36 -12.73
C THR A 163 -34.07 -5.55 -12.87
N HIS A 164 -34.09 -4.30 -12.42
CA HIS A 164 -35.25 -3.41 -12.55
C HIS A 164 -35.57 -2.98 -13.98
N ILE A 165 -34.61 -3.04 -14.90
CA ILE A 165 -34.81 -2.71 -16.32
C ILE A 165 -35.44 -3.89 -17.08
N ASN A 166 -35.27 -5.11 -16.57
CA ASN A 166 -35.71 -6.35 -17.22
C ASN A 166 -37.07 -6.87 -16.70
N THR A 167 -37.73 -6.12 -15.81
CA THR A 167 -39.07 -6.39 -15.27
C THR A 167 -40.02 -5.27 -15.67
#